data_AF-A0A1C3YXN6-F1
#
_entry.id   AF-A0A1C3YXN6-F1
#
_cell.length_a   1.000
_cell.length_b   1.000
_cell.length_c   1.000
_cell.angle_alpha   90.00
_cell.angle_beta   90.00
_cell.angle_gamma   90.00
#
_symmetry.space_group_name_H-M   'P 1'
#
loop_
_entity.id
_entity.type
_entity.pdbx_description
1 polymer ?
#
loop_
_entity_poly.entity_id
_entity_poly.type
_entity_poly.pdbx_seq_one_letter_code
_entity_poly.pdbx_strand_id
1 'polypeptide(L)'
;MGLMNKLVEVFPTRPLKVMKLKQEGILHQIKTIFAIIFCFALAMFMALNHYPGLIDDYKISRNPVVVDYHAEVKCNTRRIIENCSVKITTNTGQVIKRALPGGISKNTQVVTVASADDPSLVTINLAIDNMLRVFVITTVLTLLFMLPVWMGLVTILRIHKMRKVINEINGQRLTPTIVPIKLTSYGKTITAIYHAKNAQGVDVKCVANFNKESDGGPIIIGDATRGKCNALAIIGQNNSIPIILDKSLTRCDFSYNEMQALKDVLS
;
A
#
# COMPACT_ATOMS: atom_id res chain seq x y z
N MET A 1 -8.71 43.64 3.25
CA MET A 1 -9.62 43.45 2.09
C MET A 1 -8.95 43.68 0.72
N GLY A 2 -7.78 44.34 0.64
CA GLY A 2 -7.17 44.69 -0.67
C GLY A 2 -6.48 43.56 -1.44
N LEU A 3 -5.81 42.60 -0.77
CA LEU A 3 -4.99 41.59 -1.46
C LEU A 3 -5.82 40.59 -2.29
N MET A 4 -6.94 40.10 -1.74
CA MET A 4 -7.80 39.15 -2.45
C MET A 4 -8.43 39.79 -3.69
N ASN A 5 -8.87 41.05 -3.60
CA ASN A 5 -9.47 41.75 -4.73
C ASN A 5 -8.46 41.96 -5.85
N LYS A 6 -7.22 42.35 -5.51
CA LYS A 6 -6.11 42.44 -6.48
C LYS A 6 -5.76 41.09 -7.09
N LEU A 7 -5.76 40.02 -6.28
CA LEU A 7 -5.51 38.67 -6.77
C LEU A 7 -6.60 38.21 -7.74
N VAL A 8 -7.87 38.49 -7.46
CA VAL A 8 -8.99 38.16 -8.37
C VAL A 8 -8.89 38.91 -9.69
N GLU A 9 -8.46 40.17 -9.66
CA GLU A 9 -8.30 41.02 -10.86
C GLU A 9 -7.15 40.52 -11.77
N VAL A 10 -6.05 40.09 -11.17
CA VAL A 10 -4.87 39.59 -11.88
C VAL A 10 -4.98 38.09 -12.22
N PHE A 11 -5.94 37.38 -11.60
CA PHE A 11 -6.10 35.95 -11.84
C PHE A 11 -6.59 35.70 -13.27
N PRO A 12 -5.97 34.75 -14.01
CA PRO A 12 -6.38 34.46 -15.37
C PRO A 12 -7.84 34.00 -15.45
N THR A 13 -8.59 34.63 -16.33
CA THR A 13 -10.01 34.32 -16.60
C THR A 13 -10.18 33.16 -17.59
N ARG A 14 -9.09 32.73 -18.24
CA ARG A 14 -9.04 31.56 -19.11
C ARG A 14 -9.10 30.25 -18.30
N PRO A 15 -9.62 29.16 -18.88
CA PRO A 15 -9.58 27.86 -18.21
C PRO A 15 -8.13 27.40 -18.05
N LEU A 16 -7.74 27.12 -16.81
CA LEU A 16 -6.41 26.61 -16.48
C LEU A 16 -6.43 25.08 -16.41
N LYS A 17 -5.36 24.44 -16.88
CA LYS A 17 -5.13 23.01 -16.68
C LYS A 17 -4.24 22.80 -15.48
N VAL A 18 -4.63 21.91 -14.57
CA VAL A 18 -3.82 21.50 -13.44
C VAL A 18 -2.77 20.51 -13.95
N MET A 19 -1.52 20.96 -14.03
CA MET A 19 -0.41 20.20 -14.63
C MET A 19 0.29 19.28 -13.64
N LYS A 20 0.39 19.69 -12.37
CA LYS A 20 1.32 19.06 -11.43
C LYS A 20 0.81 19.03 -10.00
N LEU A 21 -0.27 18.30 -9.74
CA LEU A 21 -0.37 17.67 -8.41
C LEU A 21 0.70 16.60 -8.41
N LYS A 22 1.73 16.72 -7.55
CA LYS A 22 2.84 15.77 -7.41
C LYS A 22 2.29 14.41 -6.95
N GLN A 23 1.61 13.76 -7.87
CA GLN A 23 1.41 12.36 -7.95
C GLN A 23 2.78 11.84 -8.31
N GLU A 24 3.41 11.16 -7.35
CA GLU A 24 4.71 10.51 -7.47
C GLU A 24 4.92 10.05 -8.91
N GLY A 25 6.06 10.41 -9.52
CA GLY A 25 6.25 10.27 -10.96
C GLY A 25 5.80 8.90 -11.47
N ILE A 26 5.29 8.83 -12.71
CA ILE A 26 4.71 7.62 -13.31
C ILE A 26 5.53 6.36 -13.00
N LEU A 27 6.87 6.47 -13.02
CA LEU A 27 7.81 5.42 -12.63
C LEU A 27 7.62 4.90 -11.19
N HIS A 28 7.44 5.78 -10.21
CA HIS A 28 7.18 5.42 -8.80
C HIS A 28 5.83 4.71 -8.66
N GLN A 29 4.80 5.16 -9.40
CA GLN A 29 3.50 4.50 -9.38
C GLN A 29 3.58 3.09 -9.96
N ILE A 30 4.26 2.92 -11.09
CA ILE A 30 4.49 1.62 -11.71
C ILE A 30 5.27 0.71 -10.76
N LYS A 31 6.35 1.21 -10.14
CA LYS A 31 7.12 0.47 -9.13
C LYS A 31 6.26 0.01 -7.95
N THR A 32 5.39 0.89 -7.46
CA THR A 32 4.49 0.58 -6.35
C THR A 32 3.47 -0.50 -6.73
N ILE A 33 2.85 -0.39 -7.91
CA ILE A 33 1.92 -1.40 -8.43
C ILE A 33 2.62 -2.75 -8.61
N PHE A 34 3.82 -2.75 -9.21
CA PHE A 34 4.60 -3.97 -9.37
C PHE A 34 4.95 -4.62 -8.03
N ALA A 35 5.36 -3.83 -7.04
CA ALA A 35 5.64 -4.33 -5.69
C ALA A 35 4.39 -4.94 -5.03
N ILE A 36 3.22 -4.31 -5.18
CA ILE A 36 1.95 -4.86 -4.66
C ILE A 36 1.64 -6.21 -5.30
N ILE A 37 1.71 -6.31 -6.63
CA ILE A 37 1.43 -7.54 -7.37
C ILE A 37 2.41 -8.64 -6.95
N PHE A 38 3.70 -8.30 -6.83
CA PHE A 38 4.72 -9.24 -6.41
C PHE A 38 4.49 -9.76 -4.98
N CYS A 39 4.20 -8.88 -4.01
CA CYS A 39 3.88 -9.28 -2.64
C CYS A 39 2.62 -10.14 -2.57
N PHE A 40 1.58 -9.80 -3.35
CA PHE A 40 0.36 -10.58 -3.41
C PHE A 40 0.61 -11.99 -3.99
N ALA A 41 1.36 -12.09 -5.08
CA ALA A 41 1.74 -13.36 -5.69
C ALA A 41 2.54 -14.24 -4.72
N LEU A 42 3.47 -13.63 -3.96
CA LEU A 42 4.26 -14.34 -2.96
C LEU A 42 3.39 -14.83 -1.79
N ALA A 43 2.46 -14.01 -1.30
CA ALA A 43 1.51 -14.40 -0.27
C ALA A 43 0.63 -15.58 -0.73
N MET A 44 0.14 -15.53 -1.97
CA MET A 44 -0.68 -16.59 -2.56
C MET A 44 0.14 -17.88 -2.77
N PHE A 45 1.38 -17.78 -3.25
CA PHE A 45 2.28 -18.92 -3.40
C PHE A 45 2.55 -19.61 -2.06
N MET A 46 2.82 -18.84 -1.00
CA MET A 46 2.99 -19.38 0.35
C MET A 46 1.70 -20.06 0.83
N ALA A 47 0.55 -19.42 0.62
CA ALA A 47 -0.74 -19.95 1.05
C ALA A 47 -1.06 -21.29 0.37
N LEU A 48 -0.92 -21.36 -0.96
CA LEU A 48 -1.25 -22.54 -1.74
C LEU A 48 -0.31 -23.72 -1.49
N ASN A 49 0.96 -23.48 -1.18
CA ASN A 49 1.93 -24.56 -0.98
C ASN A 49 1.93 -25.12 0.45
N HIS A 50 1.62 -24.30 1.45
CA HIS A 50 1.77 -24.70 2.86
C HIS A 50 0.44 -25.06 3.55
N TYR A 51 -0.68 -24.42 3.20
CA TYR A 51 -1.94 -24.68 3.89
C TYR A 51 -2.57 -26.05 3.60
N PRO A 52 -2.52 -26.61 2.36
CA PRO A 52 -3.14 -27.91 2.12
C PRO A 52 -2.55 -29.03 3.00
N GLY A 53 -1.22 -29.09 3.11
CA GLY A 53 -0.55 -30.06 3.97
C GLY A 53 -0.92 -29.88 5.44
N LEU A 54 -1.07 -28.62 5.89
CA LEU A 54 -1.47 -28.30 7.25
C LEU A 54 -2.92 -28.71 7.56
N ILE A 55 -3.83 -28.57 6.60
CA ILE A 55 -5.23 -29.01 6.74
C ILE A 55 -5.28 -30.53 6.89
N ASP A 56 -4.49 -31.25 6.09
CA ASP A 56 -4.41 -32.71 6.19
C ASP A 56 -3.80 -33.14 7.53
N ASP A 57 -2.71 -32.50 7.97
CA ASP A 57 -2.09 -32.76 9.26
C ASP A 57 -3.07 -32.46 10.43
N TYR A 58 -3.89 -31.40 10.31
CA TYR A 58 -4.94 -31.08 11.28
C TYR A 58 -6.03 -32.15 11.33
N LYS A 59 -6.48 -32.67 10.18
CA LYS A 59 -7.46 -33.77 10.13
C LYS A 59 -6.90 -35.03 10.80
N ILE A 60 -5.64 -35.38 10.52
CA ILE A 60 -4.98 -36.53 11.13
C ILE A 60 -4.82 -36.35 12.64
N SER A 61 -4.54 -35.12 13.12
CA SER A 61 -4.35 -34.83 14.55
C SER A 61 -5.59 -35.10 15.42
N ARG A 62 -6.80 -35.14 14.84
CA ARG A 62 -8.04 -35.37 15.59
C ARG A 62 -8.27 -36.83 15.99
N ASN A 63 -7.81 -37.77 15.18
CA ASN A 63 -7.95 -39.21 15.44
C ASN A 63 -6.74 -39.98 14.86
N PRO A 64 -5.55 -39.80 15.46
CA PRO A 64 -4.32 -40.38 14.93
C PRO A 64 -4.21 -41.88 15.24
N VAL A 65 -3.98 -42.69 14.21
CA VAL A 65 -3.71 -44.13 14.32
C VAL A 65 -2.31 -44.41 13.80
N VAL A 66 -1.50 -45.08 14.63
CA VAL A 66 -0.15 -45.49 14.23
C VAL A 66 -0.26 -46.61 13.20
N VAL A 67 0.39 -46.43 12.06
CA VAL A 67 0.45 -47.39 10.96
C VAL A 67 1.91 -47.69 10.64
N ASP A 68 2.23 -48.93 10.31
CA ASP A 68 3.59 -49.33 9.95
C ASP A 68 3.78 -49.27 8.44
N TYR A 69 4.08 -48.08 7.92
CA TYR A 69 4.37 -47.86 6.49
C TYR A 69 5.82 -47.44 6.31
N HIS A 70 6.42 -47.85 5.18
CA HIS A 70 7.80 -47.50 4.90
C HIS A 70 7.93 -46.01 4.55
N ALA A 71 8.60 -45.23 5.41
CA ALA A 71 8.85 -43.81 5.21
C ALA A 71 10.34 -43.52 5.00
N GLU A 72 10.68 -42.99 3.83
CA GLU A 72 12.02 -42.47 3.53
C GLU A 72 12.06 -40.96 3.80
N VAL A 73 12.95 -40.52 4.69
CA VAL A 73 13.20 -39.09 4.94
C VAL A 73 14.49 -38.66 4.24
N LYS A 74 14.39 -37.74 3.28
CA LYS A 74 15.53 -37.09 2.61
C LYS A 74 15.60 -35.63 3.01
N CYS A 75 16.54 -35.30 3.90
CA CYS A 75 16.85 -33.92 4.27
C CYS A 75 18.03 -33.39 3.46
N ASN A 76 17.86 -32.23 2.83
CA ASN A 76 18.91 -31.53 2.12
C ASN A 76 19.41 -30.36 2.99
N THR A 77 20.58 -30.53 3.61
CA THR A 77 21.18 -29.57 4.55
C THR A 77 22.09 -28.52 3.88
N ARG A 78 22.04 -28.37 2.55
CA ARG A 78 22.93 -27.45 1.82
C ARG A 78 22.63 -25.94 2.02
N ARG A 79 21.58 -25.55 2.75
CA ARG A 79 21.21 -24.14 2.98
C ARG A 79 20.73 -23.91 4.42
N ILE A 80 20.75 -22.65 4.86
CA ILE A 80 20.25 -22.16 6.18
C ILE A 80 18.80 -22.62 6.48
N ILE A 81 18.06 -23.02 5.45
CA ILE A 81 16.73 -23.63 5.54
C ILE A 81 16.88 -25.13 5.26
N GLU A 82 16.74 -25.95 6.29
CA GLU A 82 16.70 -27.41 6.17
C GLU A 82 15.38 -27.82 5.52
N ASN A 83 15.45 -28.22 4.25
CA ASN A 83 14.30 -28.75 3.53
C ASN A 83 14.34 -30.27 3.61
N CYS A 84 13.42 -30.84 4.39
CA CYS A 84 13.22 -32.27 4.47
C CYS A 84 12.03 -32.69 3.61
N SER A 85 12.27 -33.68 2.75
CA SER A 85 11.25 -34.34 1.94
C SER A 85 11.02 -35.74 2.49
N VAL A 86 9.76 -36.12 2.67
CA VAL A 86 9.37 -37.44 3.14
C VAL A 86 8.59 -38.13 2.05
N LYS A 87 8.99 -39.37 1.78
CA LYS A 87 8.32 -40.26 0.83
C LYS A 87 7.77 -41.43 1.63
N ILE A 88 6.45 -41.47 1.78
CA ILE A 88 5.74 -42.58 2.44
C ILE A 88 5.25 -43.53 1.35
N THR A 89 5.60 -44.81 1.45
CA THR A 89 5.11 -45.85 0.57
C THR A 89 4.13 -46.71 1.36
N THR A 90 2.86 -46.63 0.98
CA THR A 90 1.79 -47.43 1.60
C THR A 90 1.83 -48.87 1.11
N ASN A 91 1.17 -49.78 1.83
CA ASN A 91 1.07 -51.20 1.46
C ASN A 91 0.33 -51.42 0.11
N THR A 92 -0.43 -50.43 -0.36
CA THR A 92 -1.09 -50.43 -1.68
C THR A 92 -0.19 -49.94 -2.82
N GLY A 93 1.08 -49.58 -2.52
CA GLY A 93 2.03 -49.06 -3.48
C GLY A 93 1.89 -47.55 -3.77
N GLN A 94 0.96 -46.85 -3.12
CA GLN A 94 0.81 -45.40 -3.27
C GLN A 94 1.99 -44.68 -2.63
N VAL A 95 2.63 -43.81 -3.41
CA VAL A 95 3.77 -42.99 -2.98
C VAL A 95 3.29 -41.58 -2.65
N ILE A 96 3.31 -41.22 -1.37
CA ILE A 96 2.96 -39.88 -0.90
C ILE A 96 4.25 -39.10 -0.64
N LYS A 97 4.44 -38.00 -1.36
CA LYS A 97 5.58 -37.09 -1.16
C LYS A 97 5.11 -35.85 -0.41
N ARG A 98 5.74 -35.54 0.72
CA ARG A 98 5.49 -34.32 1.49
C ARG A 98 6.79 -33.58 1.77
N ALA A 99 6.74 -32.26 1.71
CA ALA A 99 7.82 -31.41 2.19
C ALA A 99 7.50 -30.99 3.63
N LEU A 100 8.40 -31.25 4.56
CA LEU A 100 8.28 -30.78 5.95
C LEU A 100 9.12 -29.52 6.14
N PRO A 101 8.48 -28.36 6.37
CA PRO A 101 9.18 -27.16 6.80
C PRO A 101 9.47 -27.26 8.31
N GLY A 102 10.74 -27.30 8.69
CA GLY A 102 11.17 -27.36 10.09
C GLY A 102 12.17 -28.49 10.30
N GLY A 103 13.40 -28.11 10.60
CA GLY A 103 14.57 -28.99 10.67
C GLY A 103 14.31 -30.33 11.35
N ILE A 104 14.17 -31.37 10.54
CA ILE A 104 14.20 -32.74 11.04
C ILE A 104 15.68 -33.06 11.22
N SER A 105 16.11 -33.19 12.48
CA SER A 105 17.44 -33.72 12.74
C SER A 105 17.52 -35.13 12.16
N LYS A 106 18.63 -35.46 11.49
CA LYS A 106 18.85 -36.74 10.79
C LYS A 106 18.68 -37.99 11.68
N ASN A 107 18.55 -37.81 13.00
CA ASN A 107 18.50 -38.86 14.02
C ASN A 107 17.16 -38.97 14.77
N THR A 108 16.10 -38.33 14.27
CA THR A 108 14.78 -38.37 14.93
C THR A 108 14.02 -39.62 14.49
N GLN A 109 13.66 -40.52 15.41
CA GLN A 109 12.77 -41.65 15.11
C GLN A 109 11.40 -41.10 14.70
N VAL A 110 11.01 -41.33 13.46
CA VAL A 110 9.72 -40.87 12.92
C VAL A 110 8.79 -42.06 12.79
N VAL A 111 7.56 -41.90 13.29
CA VAL A 111 6.50 -42.89 13.19
C VAL A 111 5.46 -42.39 12.19
N THR A 112 5.00 -43.26 11.31
CA THR A 112 3.91 -42.98 10.38
C THR A 112 2.56 -43.05 11.07
N VAL A 113 1.73 -42.03 10.82
CA VAL A 113 0.41 -41.87 11.45
C VAL A 113 -0.61 -41.61 10.35
N ALA A 114 -1.73 -42.33 10.38
CA ALA A 114 -2.87 -42.14 9.52
C ALA A 114 -4.07 -41.60 10.31
N SER A 115 -5.03 -40.98 9.62
CA SER A 115 -6.32 -40.66 10.23
C SER A 115 -7.19 -41.92 10.30
N ALA A 116 -7.83 -42.18 11.43
CA ALA A 116 -8.80 -43.28 11.53
C ALA A 116 -10.06 -43.03 10.66
N ASP A 117 -10.42 -41.75 10.49
CA ASP A 117 -11.63 -41.33 9.79
C ASP A 117 -11.43 -41.34 8.26
N ASP A 118 -10.19 -41.15 7.80
CA ASP A 118 -9.79 -41.23 6.40
C ASP A 118 -8.39 -41.86 6.26
N PRO A 119 -8.31 -43.19 6.03
CA PRO A 119 -7.03 -43.90 5.94
C PRO A 119 -6.18 -43.53 4.72
N SER A 120 -6.71 -42.73 3.79
CA SER A 120 -5.92 -42.19 2.66
C SER A 120 -5.00 -41.04 3.09
N LEU A 121 -5.26 -40.42 4.25
CA LEU A 121 -4.46 -39.35 4.83
C LEU A 121 -3.39 -39.95 5.74
N VAL A 122 -2.14 -39.88 5.30
CA VAL A 122 -0.98 -40.38 6.04
C VAL A 122 0.09 -39.29 6.17
N THR A 123 0.62 -39.13 7.37
CA THR A 123 1.70 -38.19 7.70
C THR A 123 2.68 -38.84 8.67
N ILE A 124 3.69 -38.09 9.11
CA ILE A 124 4.60 -38.52 10.18
C ILE A 124 4.27 -37.77 11.47
N ASN A 125 4.46 -38.39 12.63
CA ASN A 125 4.15 -37.77 13.93
C ASN A 125 4.84 -36.39 14.10
N LEU A 126 6.07 -36.27 13.61
CA LEU A 126 6.83 -35.02 13.66
C LEU A 126 6.18 -33.85 12.87
N ALA A 127 5.37 -34.16 11.85
CA ALA A 127 4.58 -33.17 11.12
C ALA A 127 3.49 -32.58 12.01
N ILE A 128 2.82 -33.44 12.77
CA ILE A 128 1.74 -33.08 13.71
C ILE A 128 2.32 -32.23 14.85
N ASP A 129 3.44 -32.65 15.44
CA ASP A 129 4.10 -31.93 16.54
C ASP A 129 4.55 -30.52 16.13
N ASN A 130 5.03 -30.35 14.90
CA ASN A 130 5.47 -29.06 14.39
C ASN A 130 4.36 -28.26 13.67
N MET A 131 3.17 -28.84 13.51
CA MET A 131 2.06 -28.24 12.74
C MET A 131 1.73 -26.83 13.23
N LEU A 132 1.64 -26.64 14.55
CA LEU A 132 1.36 -25.32 15.13
C LEU A 132 2.46 -24.30 14.83
N ARG A 133 3.74 -24.71 14.87
CA ARG A 133 4.87 -23.84 14.54
C ARG A 133 4.83 -23.45 13.06
N VAL A 134 4.60 -24.41 12.18
CA VAL A 134 4.49 -24.19 10.72
C VAL A 134 3.30 -23.30 10.40
N PHE A 135 2.17 -23.50 11.07
CA PHE A 135 0.98 -22.67 10.95
C PHE A 135 1.27 -21.22 11.32
N VAL A 136 1.88 -20.99 12.49
CA VAL A 136 2.20 -19.65 12.99
C VAL A 136 3.17 -18.95 12.04
N ILE A 137 4.25 -19.60 11.63
CA ILE A 137 5.26 -19.01 10.73
C ILE A 137 4.61 -18.66 9.37
N THR A 138 3.89 -19.61 8.76
CA THR A 138 3.21 -19.39 7.49
C THR A 138 2.20 -18.23 7.59
N THR A 139 1.38 -18.22 8.63
CA THR A 139 0.35 -17.19 8.84
C THR A 139 0.96 -15.81 9.04
N VAL A 140 1.99 -15.70 9.89
CA VAL A 140 2.69 -14.42 10.14
C VAL A 140 3.33 -13.91 8.86
N LEU A 141 3.98 -14.78 8.09
CA LEU A 141 4.63 -14.38 6.84
C LEU A 141 3.60 -13.96 5.77
N THR A 142 2.50 -14.70 5.62
CA THR A 142 1.40 -14.31 4.73
C THR A 142 0.81 -12.96 5.13
N LEU A 143 0.57 -12.73 6.43
CA LEU A 143 0.05 -11.45 6.93
C LEU A 143 1.02 -10.30 6.63
N LEU A 144 2.32 -10.51 6.86
CA LEU A 144 3.37 -9.53 6.58
C LEU A 144 3.37 -9.08 5.12
N PHE A 145 3.16 -10.01 4.18
CA PHE A 145 3.07 -9.68 2.74
C PHE A 145 1.73 -9.06 2.33
N MET A 146 0.65 -9.28 3.09
CA MET A 146 -0.66 -8.67 2.82
C MET A 146 -0.75 -7.21 3.29
N LEU A 147 0.00 -6.81 4.33
CA LEU A 147 0.07 -5.43 4.81
C LEU A 147 0.44 -4.39 3.72
N PRO A 148 1.53 -4.56 2.94
CA PRO A 148 1.87 -3.61 1.89
C PRO A 148 0.85 -3.60 0.73
N VAL A 149 0.20 -4.74 0.46
CA VAL A 149 -0.88 -4.83 -0.54
C VAL A 149 -2.06 -3.93 -0.13
N TRP A 150 -2.48 -4.03 1.13
CA TRP A 150 -3.55 -3.19 1.67
C TRP A 150 -3.21 -1.69 1.64
N MET A 151 -2.01 -1.33 2.13
CA MET A 151 -1.55 0.06 2.13
C MET A 151 -1.43 0.64 0.71
N GLY A 152 -0.97 -0.19 -0.23
CA GLY A 152 -0.90 0.13 -1.65
C GLY A 152 -2.28 0.40 -2.26
N LEU A 153 -3.25 -0.46 -1.98
CA LEU A 153 -4.63 -0.31 -2.46
C LEU A 153 -5.26 1.01 -1.98
N VAL A 154 -5.12 1.34 -0.69
CA VAL A 154 -5.59 2.60 -0.13
C VAL A 154 -4.98 3.81 -0.85
N THR A 155 -3.69 3.73 -1.18
CA THR A 155 -2.97 4.79 -1.88
C THR A 155 -3.48 4.97 -3.32
N ILE A 156 -3.68 3.87 -4.05
CA ILE A 156 -4.24 3.87 -5.41
C ILE A 156 -5.65 4.47 -5.44
N LEU A 157 -6.51 4.11 -4.48
CA LEU A 157 -7.86 4.66 -4.36
C LEU A 157 -7.84 6.17 -4.12
N ARG A 158 -6.96 6.65 -3.23
CA ARG A 158 -6.78 8.09 -2.99
C ARG A 158 -6.32 8.83 -4.24
N ILE A 159 -5.36 8.26 -4.97
CA ILE A 159 -4.88 8.79 -6.23
C ILE A 159 -6.01 8.89 -7.26
N HIS A 160 -6.81 7.84 -7.41
CA HIS A 160 -7.92 7.82 -8.36
C HIS A 160 -8.97 8.89 -8.03
N LYS A 161 -9.30 9.05 -6.74
CA LYS A 161 -10.19 10.12 -6.26
C LYS A 161 -9.64 11.50 -6.59
N MET A 162 -8.34 11.73 -6.39
CA MET A 162 -7.70 12.99 -6.75
C MET A 162 -7.67 13.23 -8.27
N ARG A 163 -7.40 12.19 -9.08
CA ARG A 163 -7.48 12.30 -10.55
C ARG A 163 -8.87 12.67 -11.04
N LYS A 164 -9.91 12.10 -10.44
CA LYS A 164 -11.30 12.46 -10.75
C LYS A 164 -11.56 13.95 -10.49
N VAL A 165 -11.14 14.45 -9.33
CA VAL A 165 -11.23 15.87 -8.96
C VAL A 165 -10.47 16.75 -9.95
N ILE A 166 -9.26 16.35 -10.34
CA ILE A 166 -8.45 17.08 -11.33
C ILE A 166 -9.15 17.12 -12.69
N ASN A 167 -9.67 16.00 -13.17
CA ASN A 167 -10.36 15.92 -14.45
C ASN A 167 -11.64 16.76 -14.48
N GLU A 168 -12.35 16.83 -13.35
CA GLU A 168 -13.53 17.70 -13.21
C GLU A 168 -13.15 19.19 -13.23
N ILE A 169 -12.00 19.56 -12.67
CA ILE A 169 -11.52 20.95 -12.61
C ILE A 169 -10.84 21.39 -13.91
N ASN A 170 -10.20 20.46 -14.62
CA ASN A 170 -9.49 20.74 -15.87
C ASN A 170 -10.46 21.27 -16.94
N GLY A 171 -10.17 22.47 -17.47
CA GLY A 171 -11.00 23.13 -18.47
C GLY A 171 -12.07 24.06 -17.91
N GLN A 172 -12.16 24.19 -16.58
CA GLN A 172 -13.07 25.14 -15.93
C GLN A 172 -12.35 26.44 -15.56
N ARG A 173 -13.14 27.50 -15.35
CA ARG A 173 -12.65 28.74 -14.74
C ARG A 173 -12.30 28.48 -13.28
N LEU A 174 -11.12 28.94 -12.88
CA LEU A 174 -10.62 28.79 -11.51
C LEU A 174 -10.72 30.11 -10.79
N THR A 175 -11.14 30.06 -9.53
CA THR A 175 -11.24 31.24 -8.65
C THR A 175 -10.23 31.13 -7.52
N PRO A 176 -9.44 32.18 -7.24
CA PRO A 176 -8.52 32.18 -6.11
C PRO A 176 -9.30 32.24 -4.80
N THR A 177 -8.87 31.44 -3.82
CA THR A 177 -9.44 31.40 -2.47
C THR A 177 -8.35 31.25 -1.43
N ILE A 178 -8.64 31.58 -0.17
CA ILE A 178 -7.73 31.38 0.95
C ILE A 178 -8.24 30.22 1.81
N VAL A 179 -7.36 29.25 2.05
CA VAL A 179 -7.68 28.07 2.86
C VAL A 179 -6.75 28.00 4.07
N PRO A 180 -7.29 27.82 5.29
CA PRO A 180 -6.47 27.56 6.47
C PRO A 180 -5.84 26.18 6.37
N ILE A 181 -4.51 26.12 6.44
CA ILE A 181 -3.71 24.91 6.35
C ILE A 181 -2.89 24.73 7.63
N LYS A 182 -2.66 23.46 7.98
CA LYS A 182 -1.62 23.07 8.94
C LYS A 182 -0.41 22.59 8.15
N LEU A 183 0.74 23.21 8.39
CA LEU A 183 1.99 22.82 7.75
C LEU A 183 2.77 21.84 8.62
N THR A 184 3.27 20.79 8.01
CA THR A 184 4.24 19.87 8.61
C THR A 184 5.39 19.70 7.62
N SER A 185 6.61 20.03 8.04
CA SER A 185 7.81 19.84 7.22
C SER A 185 8.58 18.62 7.71
N TYR A 186 8.95 17.75 6.78
CA TYR A 186 9.80 16.59 7.04
C TYR A 186 10.88 16.49 5.96
N GLY A 187 12.12 16.80 6.34
CA GLY A 187 13.26 16.85 5.42
C GLY A 187 13.01 17.78 4.23
N LYS A 188 13.04 17.21 3.01
CA LYS A 188 12.81 17.94 1.75
C LYS A 188 11.33 18.14 1.38
N THR A 189 10.40 17.57 2.15
CA THR A 189 8.96 17.62 1.83
C THR A 189 8.22 18.54 2.81
N ILE A 190 7.40 19.43 2.27
CA ILE A 190 6.44 20.24 3.04
C ILE A 190 5.04 19.68 2.76
N THR A 191 4.33 19.31 3.81
CA THR A 191 2.97 18.78 3.73
C THR A 191 1.99 19.81 4.29
N ALA A 192 1.00 20.18 3.49
CA ALA A 192 -0.12 21.03 3.89
C ALA A 192 -1.37 20.18 4.10
N ILE A 193 -1.92 20.21 5.31
CA ILE A 193 -3.14 19.49 5.69
C ILE A 193 -4.25 20.51 5.85
N TYR A 194 -5.39 20.30 5.19
CA TYR A 194 -6.56 21.17 5.26
C TYR A 194 -7.86 20.36 5.24
N HIS A 195 -8.94 21.02 5.66
CA HIS A 195 -10.28 20.47 5.56
C HIS A 195 -11.03 21.26 4.50
N ALA A 196 -11.75 20.56 3.63
CA ALA A 196 -12.58 21.16 2.60
C ALA A 196 -13.93 20.45 2.56
N LYS A 197 -14.98 21.18 2.19
CA LYS A 197 -16.28 20.58 1.90
C LYS A 197 -16.27 20.06 0.47
N ASN A 198 -16.67 18.81 0.27
CA ASN A 198 -16.88 18.28 -1.07
C ASN A 198 -18.18 18.85 -1.68
N ALA A 199 -18.47 18.52 -2.94
CA ALA A 199 -19.71 18.95 -3.62
C ALA A 199 -21.00 18.48 -2.93
N GLN A 200 -20.92 17.54 -1.98
CA GLN A 200 -22.02 17.00 -1.20
C GLN A 200 -22.11 17.63 0.21
N GLY A 201 -21.29 18.66 0.50
CA GLY A 201 -21.26 19.34 1.79
C GLY A 201 -20.54 18.59 2.92
N VAL A 202 -19.92 17.45 2.64
CA VAL A 202 -19.20 16.62 3.62
C VAL A 202 -17.77 17.13 3.79
N ASP A 203 -17.35 17.30 5.04
CA ASP A 203 -15.97 17.67 5.38
C ASP A 203 -15.01 16.52 5.06
N VAL A 204 -14.09 16.79 4.14
CA VAL A 204 -13.00 15.89 3.75
C VAL A 204 -11.66 16.46 4.17
N LYS A 205 -10.82 15.60 4.76
CA LYS A 205 -9.43 15.93 5.06
C LYS A 205 -8.60 15.78 3.77
N CYS A 206 -7.99 16.87 3.35
CA CYS A 206 -7.14 16.94 2.19
C CYS A 206 -5.68 17.16 2.59
N VAL A 207 -4.77 16.58 1.81
CA VAL A 207 -3.33 16.64 2.05
C VAL A 207 -2.64 16.97 0.74
N ALA A 208 -1.82 18.01 0.74
CA ALA A 208 -1.01 18.43 -0.40
C ALA A 208 0.47 18.41 -0.03
N ASN A 209 1.27 17.66 -0.80
CA ASN A 209 2.71 17.56 -0.61
C ASN A 209 3.45 18.47 -1.60
N PHE A 210 4.47 19.17 -1.11
CA PHE A 210 5.32 20.09 -1.86
C PHE A 210 6.78 19.71 -1.65
N ASN A 211 7.58 19.80 -2.69
CA ASN A 211 9.03 19.71 -2.56
C ASN A 211 9.60 21.09 -2.22
N LYS A 212 10.42 21.18 -1.17
CA LYS A 212 11.07 22.43 -0.78
C LYS A 212 12.03 22.95 -1.86
N GLU A 213 12.67 22.06 -2.61
CA GLU A 213 13.69 22.42 -3.62
C GLU A 213 13.06 22.81 -4.97
N SER A 214 12.06 22.07 -5.45
CA SER A 214 11.46 22.34 -6.78
C SER A 214 10.23 23.25 -6.74
N ASP A 215 9.41 23.12 -5.70
CA ASP A 215 8.10 23.76 -5.66
C ASP A 215 8.10 25.02 -4.76
N GLY A 216 9.17 25.23 -3.98
CA GLY A 216 9.32 26.34 -3.03
C GLY A 216 8.35 26.30 -1.83
N GLY A 217 7.46 25.31 -1.77
CA GLY A 217 6.40 25.18 -0.76
C GLY A 217 5.09 25.89 -1.18
N PRO A 218 4.06 25.84 -0.32
CA PRO A 218 2.80 26.54 -0.60
C PRO A 218 2.95 28.06 -0.48
N ILE A 219 2.15 28.80 -1.25
CA ILE A 219 2.03 30.27 -1.11
C ILE A 219 1.22 30.55 0.16
N ILE A 220 1.85 31.18 1.14
CA ILE A 220 1.25 31.55 2.42
C ILE A 220 0.79 33.02 2.33
N ILE A 221 -0.44 33.30 2.74
CA ILE A 221 -1.02 34.64 2.76
C ILE A 221 -1.27 35.06 4.22
N GLY A 222 -0.65 36.15 4.66
CA GLY A 222 -0.81 36.70 6.00
C GLY A 222 0.00 35.97 7.09
N ASP A 223 -0.22 36.37 8.35
CA ASP A 223 0.58 35.92 9.48
C ASP A 223 0.21 34.51 9.97
N ALA A 224 1.24 33.73 10.30
CA ALA A 224 1.11 32.38 10.84
C ALA A 224 0.70 32.43 12.32
N THR A 225 -0.59 32.27 12.63
CA THR A 225 -1.07 32.19 14.00
C THR A 225 -1.06 30.75 14.52
N ARG A 226 -0.32 30.47 15.60
CA ARG A 226 -0.33 29.18 16.33
C ARG A 226 -0.18 27.93 15.44
N GLY A 227 0.73 27.97 14.46
CA GLY A 227 1.02 26.83 13.56
C GLY A 227 -0.07 26.53 12.52
N LYS A 228 -1.07 27.40 12.39
CA LYS A 228 -2.02 27.43 11.27
C LYS A 228 -1.64 28.61 10.37
N CYS A 229 -1.52 28.34 9.09
CA CYS A 229 -1.21 29.35 8.09
C CYS A 229 -2.35 29.40 7.07
N ASN A 230 -2.63 30.55 6.52
CA ASN A 230 -3.55 30.67 5.40
C ASN A 230 -2.75 30.49 4.11
N ALA A 231 -3.21 29.62 3.22
CA ALA A 231 -2.56 29.39 1.93
C ALA A 231 -3.46 29.79 0.76
N LEU A 232 -2.83 30.27 -0.30
CA LEU A 232 -3.51 30.53 -1.56
C LEU A 232 -3.86 29.20 -2.23
N ALA A 233 -5.14 29.04 -2.53
CA ALA A 233 -5.67 27.90 -3.25
C ALA A 233 -6.59 28.37 -4.38
N ILE A 234 -6.95 27.44 -5.25
CA ILE A 234 -7.83 27.65 -6.40
C ILE A 234 -8.99 26.67 -6.32
N ILE A 235 -10.19 27.15 -6.61
CA ILE A 235 -11.44 26.35 -6.64
C ILE A 235 -12.01 26.41 -8.06
N GLY A 236 -12.47 25.27 -8.56
CA GLY A 236 -13.19 25.18 -9.84
C GLY A 236 -14.67 25.49 -9.67
N GLN A 237 -15.31 26.07 -10.69
CA GLN A 237 -16.71 26.49 -10.61
C GLN A 237 -17.69 25.35 -10.22
N ASN A 238 -17.43 24.11 -10.66
CA ASN A 238 -18.26 22.95 -10.33
C ASN A 238 -17.66 22.03 -9.27
N ASN A 239 -16.52 22.37 -8.66
CA ASN A 239 -15.87 21.54 -7.66
C ASN A 239 -15.38 22.36 -6.47
N SER A 240 -15.93 22.08 -5.30
CA SER A 240 -15.64 22.79 -4.06
C SER A 240 -14.31 22.42 -3.39
N ILE A 241 -13.55 21.46 -3.94
CA ILE A 241 -12.26 21.05 -3.35
C ILE A 241 -11.16 22.04 -3.79
N PRO A 242 -10.57 22.81 -2.87
CA PRO A 242 -9.54 23.78 -3.19
C PRO A 242 -8.19 23.09 -3.44
N ILE A 243 -7.50 23.49 -4.51
CA ILE A 243 -6.14 23.03 -4.81
C ILE A 243 -5.14 24.11 -4.38
N ILE A 244 -4.26 23.80 -3.43
CA ILE A 244 -3.25 24.76 -2.94
C ILE A 244 -2.18 24.99 -4.01
N LEU A 245 -1.84 26.26 -4.24
CA LEU A 245 -0.79 26.70 -5.15
C LEU A 245 0.60 26.68 -4.50
N ASP A 246 1.61 26.32 -5.29
CA ASP A 246 3.02 26.34 -4.93
C ASP A 246 3.67 27.68 -5.28
N LYS A 247 4.76 28.05 -4.60
CA LYS A 247 5.46 29.33 -4.82
C LYS A 247 6.03 29.48 -6.23
N SER A 248 6.41 28.36 -6.87
CA SER A 248 6.86 28.38 -8.27
C SER A 248 5.70 28.36 -9.27
N LEU A 249 4.44 28.35 -8.81
CA LEU A 249 3.22 28.32 -9.63
C LEU A 249 3.22 27.20 -10.69
N THR A 250 3.88 26.07 -10.40
CA THR A 250 4.03 24.96 -11.36
C THR A 250 2.85 24.00 -11.35
N ARG A 251 1.92 24.14 -10.40
CA ARG A 251 0.72 23.27 -10.29
C ARG A 251 -0.30 23.47 -11.40
N CYS A 252 -0.35 24.64 -12.03
CA CYS A 252 -1.26 24.96 -13.13
C CYS A 252 -0.48 25.49 -14.33
N ASP A 253 -1.10 25.39 -15.51
CA ASP A 253 -0.70 26.04 -16.77
C ASP A 253 -0.85 27.56 -16.61
N PHE A 254 0.10 28.22 -15.95
CA PHE A 254 0.22 29.67 -16.01
C PHE A 254 1.20 30.05 -17.11
N SER A 255 0.86 31.10 -17.86
CA SER A 255 1.81 31.74 -18.76
C SER A 255 2.82 32.56 -17.96
N TYR A 256 3.98 32.85 -18.56
CA TYR A 256 5.02 33.67 -17.93
C TYR A 256 4.48 35.02 -17.44
N ASN A 257 3.65 35.68 -18.25
CA ASN A 257 3.06 36.98 -17.92
C ASN A 257 2.09 36.89 -16.74
N GLU A 258 1.24 35.87 -16.69
CA GLU A 258 0.31 35.63 -15.58
C GLU A 258 1.07 35.30 -14.28
N MET A 259 2.15 34.50 -14.37
CA MET A 259 3.00 34.19 -13.22
C MET A 259 3.67 35.45 -12.67
N GLN A 260 4.17 36.33 -13.54
CA GLN A 260 4.83 37.56 -13.13
C GLN A 260 3.84 38.50 -12.46
N ALA A 261 2.67 38.71 -13.06
CA ALA A 261 1.64 39.57 -12.48
C ALA A 261 1.17 39.05 -11.10
N LEU A 262 1.03 37.73 -10.94
CA LEU A 262 0.71 37.13 -9.64
C LEU A 262 1.84 37.33 -8.61
N LYS A 263 3.11 37.21 -9.01
CA LYS A 263 4.25 37.45 -8.13
C LYS A 263 4.34 38.90 -7.69
N ASP A 264 4.05 39.84 -8.59
CA ASP A 264 4.09 41.28 -8.29
C ASP A 264 3.00 41.68 -7.28
N VAL A 265 1.83 41.02 -7.30
CA VAL A 265 0.75 41.22 -6.31
C VAL A 265 1.07 40.54 -4.97
N LEU A 266 1.88 39.48 -4.97
CA LEU A 266 2.23 38.70 -3.78
C LEU A 266 3.52 39.20 -3.08
N SER A 267 4.30 40.06 -3.73
CA SER A 267 5.48 40.73 -3.17
C SER A 267 5.09 41.90 -2.26
#